data_AF-T0SUD2-F1
#
_entry.id   AF-T0SUD2-F1
#
_cell.length_a   1.000
_cell.length_b   1.000
_cell.length_c   1.000
_cell.angle_alpha   90.00
_cell.angle_beta   90.00
_cell.angle_gamma   90.00
#
_symmetry.space_group_name_H-M   'P 1'
#
loop_
_entity.id
_entity.type
_entity.pdbx_description
1 polymer ?
#
loop_
_entity_poly.entity_id
_entity_poly.type
_entity_poly.pdbx_seq_one_letter_code
_entity_poly.pdbx_strand_id
1 'polypeptide(L)'
;MPGGLATRFQEFQISEIIPKIARAIREQKKIKIWKKEEGVASSFLLSLDGNQLIFEKFPDFIKDEDEFLFSFSLDEMTYLCKGYVLDLVDGLCNVSGKVYRTEKRSKERLLTYPTHRIFISFFIKNQADGGNVLSFQGHKNSELKFLKDFDSENPTPMQFRVVDLSMEGMSIFANKFEAPFFEERIGNYVDVLNLLSFENREIQLEGLKVIYSVDYMNPRAKDASMKKIGLQFVKNEFITDFLQDKIDSGEYLVETEEQFELFLNDLGE
;
A
#
# COMPACT_ATOMS: atom_id res chain seq x y z
N MET A 1 2.37 18.62 8.77
CA MET A 1 1.25 19.58 8.66
C MET A 1 -0.06 18.80 8.64
N PRO A 2 -1.06 19.11 9.49
CA PRO A 2 -2.29 18.31 9.61
C PRO A 2 -3.43 18.71 8.64
N GLY A 3 -3.19 19.53 7.62
CA GLY A 3 -4.25 20.09 6.75
C GLY A 3 -4.55 19.33 5.45
N GLY A 4 -4.00 18.13 5.24
CA GLY A 4 -4.00 17.47 3.92
C GLY A 4 -5.06 16.41 3.67
N LEU A 5 -5.62 15.78 4.71
CA LEU A 5 -6.56 14.66 4.56
C LEU A 5 -8.01 15.13 4.39
N ALA A 6 -8.42 16.17 5.11
CA ALA A 6 -9.80 16.67 5.08
C ALA A 6 -10.25 17.21 3.71
N THR A 7 -9.32 17.66 2.87
CA THR A 7 -9.64 18.14 1.51
C THR A 7 -9.74 17.02 0.47
N ARG A 8 -9.33 15.80 0.82
CA ARG A 8 -9.28 14.65 -0.10
C ARG A 8 -10.55 13.80 -0.09
N PHE A 9 -11.27 13.78 1.02
CA PHE A 9 -12.48 13.00 1.18
C PHE A 9 -13.69 13.93 1.19
N GLN A 10 -14.59 13.72 0.25
CA GLN A 10 -15.84 14.47 0.15
C GLN A 10 -16.96 13.67 0.80
N GLU A 11 -17.69 14.30 1.71
CA GLU A 11 -18.76 13.69 2.49
C GLU A 11 -20.10 13.70 1.73
N PHE A 12 -20.84 12.59 1.86
CA PHE A 12 -22.17 12.39 1.29
C PHE A 12 -23.09 11.67 2.29
N GLN A 13 -24.40 11.91 2.17
CA GLN A 13 -25.38 10.99 2.75
C GLN A 13 -25.47 9.73 1.91
N ILE A 14 -25.80 8.59 2.54
CA ILE A 14 -26.01 7.35 1.79
C ILE A 14 -27.11 7.50 0.73
N SER A 15 -28.18 8.26 1.01
CA SER A 15 -29.25 8.54 0.05
C SER A 15 -28.74 9.14 -1.27
N GLU A 16 -27.63 9.88 -1.24
CA GLU A 16 -27.02 10.49 -2.43
C GLU A 16 -26.19 9.47 -3.24
N ILE A 17 -25.73 8.40 -2.60
CA ILE A 17 -24.91 7.36 -3.24
C ILE A 17 -25.66 6.06 -3.52
N ILE A 18 -26.94 5.94 -3.13
CA ILE A 18 -27.82 4.81 -3.48
C ILE A 18 -27.73 4.45 -4.99
N PRO A 19 -27.82 5.42 -5.94
CA PRO A 19 -27.70 5.09 -7.37
C PRO A 19 -26.33 4.51 -7.75
N LYS A 20 -25.27 4.87 -7.02
CA LYS A 20 -23.91 4.38 -7.23
C LYS A 20 -23.77 2.95 -6.69
N ILE A 21 -24.28 2.68 -5.50
CA ILE A 21 -24.33 1.31 -4.96
C ILE A 21 -25.17 0.40 -5.88
N ALA A 22 -26.34 0.84 -6.32
CA ALA A 22 -27.17 0.08 -7.25
C ALA A 22 -26.47 -0.21 -8.59
N ARG A 23 -25.62 0.71 -9.07
CA ARG A 23 -24.75 0.47 -10.22
C ARG A 23 -23.67 -0.57 -9.90
N ALA A 24 -23.01 -0.46 -8.74
CA ALA A 24 -22.01 -1.42 -8.31
C ALA A 24 -22.55 -2.85 -8.19
N ILE A 25 -23.77 -3.03 -7.65
CA ILE A 25 -24.49 -4.31 -7.59
C ILE A 25 -24.71 -4.86 -9.01
N ARG A 26 -25.25 -4.03 -9.92
CA ARG A 26 -25.57 -4.44 -11.30
C ARG A 26 -24.34 -4.83 -12.10
N GLU A 27 -23.23 -4.09 -11.91
CA GLU A 27 -21.95 -4.36 -12.55
C GLU A 27 -21.14 -5.46 -11.83
N GLN A 28 -21.70 -6.07 -10.78
CA GLN A 28 -21.04 -7.07 -9.94
C GLN A 28 -19.64 -6.62 -9.53
N LYS A 29 -19.53 -5.37 -9.06
CA LYS A 29 -18.26 -4.83 -8.59
C LYS A 29 -17.86 -5.55 -7.31
N LYS A 30 -16.60 -5.95 -7.25
CA LYS A 30 -15.98 -6.38 -6.00
C LYS A 30 -15.97 -5.22 -5.02
N ILE A 31 -16.35 -5.53 -3.79
CA ILE A 31 -16.39 -4.63 -2.65
C ILE A 31 -15.28 -5.07 -1.72
N LYS A 32 -14.37 -4.16 -1.41
CA LYS A 32 -13.31 -4.40 -0.43
C LYS A 32 -13.90 -4.19 0.95
N ILE A 33 -13.69 -5.15 1.85
CA ILE A 33 -14.13 -5.12 3.26
C ILE A 33 -12.88 -5.27 4.11
N TRP A 34 -12.72 -4.44 5.14
CA TRP A 34 -11.62 -4.57 6.07
C TRP A 34 -11.98 -4.12 7.47
N LYS A 35 -11.21 -4.63 8.42
CA LYS A 35 -11.26 -4.25 9.83
C LYS A 35 -9.82 -4.13 10.32
N LYS A 36 -9.51 -2.99 10.92
CA LYS A 36 -8.14 -2.63 11.34
C LYS A 36 -7.57 -3.73 12.23
N GLU A 37 -6.32 -4.13 11.96
CA GLU A 37 -5.60 -5.21 12.65
C GLU A 37 -6.17 -6.64 12.51
N GLU A 38 -7.36 -6.82 11.91
CA GLU A 38 -7.98 -8.14 11.74
C GLU A 38 -7.81 -8.71 10.32
N GLY A 39 -8.07 -7.89 9.30
CA GLY A 39 -7.91 -8.36 7.92
C GLY A 39 -8.59 -7.50 6.86
N VAL A 40 -8.36 -7.89 5.61
CA VAL A 40 -8.97 -7.34 4.41
C VAL A 40 -9.39 -8.50 3.50
N ALA A 41 -10.54 -8.37 2.86
CA ALA A 41 -11.09 -9.36 1.93
C ALA A 41 -12.03 -8.68 0.93
N SER A 42 -12.36 -9.39 -0.14
CA SER A 42 -13.35 -8.96 -1.12
C SER A 42 -14.68 -9.70 -0.95
N SER A 43 -15.79 -9.03 -1.24
CA SER A 43 -17.13 -9.62 -1.36
C SER A 43 -17.92 -8.92 -2.46
N PHE A 44 -19.20 -9.28 -2.64
CA PHE A 44 -20.12 -8.62 -3.55
C PHE A 44 -21.37 -8.15 -2.80
N LEU A 45 -21.97 -7.06 -3.26
CA LEU A 45 -23.29 -6.63 -2.79
C LEU A 45 -24.38 -7.28 -3.65
N LEU A 46 -25.35 -7.89 -2.99
CA LEU A 46 -26.51 -8.53 -3.62
C LEU A 46 -27.69 -7.57 -3.73
N SER A 47 -27.92 -6.77 -2.70
CA SER A 47 -29.04 -5.82 -2.66
C SER A 47 -28.78 -4.64 -1.74
N LEU A 48 -29.66 -3.64 -1.86
CA LEU A 48 -29.69 -2.40 -1.09
C LEU A 48 -31.16 -2.03 -0.86
N ASP A 49 -31.50 -1.71 0.39
CA ASP A 49 -32.77 -1.09 0.76
C ASP A 49 -32.56 0.02 1.79
N GLY A 50 -32.78 1.27 1.39
CA GLY A 50 -32.48 2.44 2.21
C GLY A 50 -31.01 2.49 2.63
N ASN A 51 -30.73 2.20 3.90
CA ASN A 51 -29.37 2.15 4.45
C ASN A 51 -28.85 0.73 4.68
N GLN A 52 -29.69 -0.28 4.43
CA GLN A 52 -29.35 -1.68 4.60
C GLN A 52 -28.76 -2.25 3.32
N LEU A 53 -27.70 -3.02 3.48
CA LEU A 53 -26.96 -3.68 2.43
C LEU A 53 -26.91 -5.17 2.72
N ILE A 54 -27.03 -5.99 1.67
CA ILE A 54 -26.83 -7.43 1.75
C ILE A 54 -25.57 -7.79 0.99
N PHE A 55 -24.57 -8.31 1.70
CA PHE A 55 -23.37 -8.90 1.13
C PHE A 55 -23.59 -10.37 0.80
N GLU A 56 -22.93 -10.86 -0.25
CA GLU A 56 -22.96 -12.29 -0.61
C GLU A 56 -22.40 -13.17 0.51
N LYS A 57 -21.29 -12.71 1.11
CA LYS A 57 -20.68 -13.34 2.27
C LYS A 57 -19.83 -12.31 3.03
N PHE A 58 -19.91 -12.31 4.35
CA PHE A 58 -18.91 -11.61 5.16
C PHE A 58 -17.60 -12.40 5.26
N PRO A 59 -16.45 -11.72 5.33
CA PRO A 59 -15.17 -12.36 5.62
C PRO A 59 -15.18 -13.02 7.01
N ASP A 60 -14.44 -14.11 7.18
CA ASP A 60 -14.45 -14.90 8.44
C ASP A 60 -13.94 -14.12 9.67
N PHE A 61 -13.26 -12.98 9.47
CA PHE A 61 -12.84 -12.09 10.54
C PHE A 61 -13.93 -11.11 11.01
N ILE A 62 -15.03 -10.97 10.26
CA ILE A 62 -16.19 -10.16 10.66
C ILE A 62 -17.14 -11.04 11.47
N LYS A 63 -17.60 -10.54 12.62
CA LYS A 63 -18.50 -11.22 13.55
C LYS A 63 -19.84 -10.48 13.67
N ASP A 64 -20.80 -11.12 14.33
CA ASP A 64 -22.08 -10.46 14.67
C ASP A 64 -21.83 -9.16 15.45
N GLU A 65 -22.63 -8.14 15.11
CA GLU A 65 -22.57 -6.80 15.70
C GLU A 65 -21.23 -6.04 15.50
N ASP A 66 -20.30 -6.57 14.68
CA ASP A 66 -19.05 -5.88 14.40
C ASP A 66 -19.25 -4.62 13.55
N GLU A 67 -18.46 -3.59 13.85
CA GLU A 67 -18.19 -2.49 12.93
C GLU A 67 -17.07 -2.85 11.96
N PHE A 68 -17.22 -2.42 10.71
CA PHE A 68 -16.23 -2.64 9.67
C PHE A 68 -16.23 -1.49 8.66
N LEU A 69 -15.18 -1.44 7.84
CA LEU A 69 -15.04 -0.51 6.74
C LEU A 69 -15.18 -1.26 5.43
N PHE A 70 -15.76 -0.60 4.44
CA PHE A 70 -15.82 -1.15 3.10
C PHE A 70 -15.73 -0.07 2.03
N SER A 71 -15.27 -0.46 0.84
CA SER A 71 -15.10 0.43 -0.29
C SER A 71 -15.44 -0.24 -1.60
N PHE A 72 -15.85 0.59 -2.56
CA PHE A 72 -16.06 0.19 -3.94
C PHE A 72 -15.65 1.32 -4.87
N SER A 73 -15.18 0.94 -6.06
CA SER A 73 -14.76 1.88 -7.08
C SER A 73 -15.70 1.84 -8.28
N LEU A 74 -16.09 3.02 -8.75
CA LEU A 74 -16.81 3.21 -10.00
C LEU A 74 -16.10 4.30 -10.80
N ASP A 75 -15.73 3.96 -12.03
CA ASP A 75 -14.93 4.84 -12.88
C ASP A 75 -13.65 5.26 -12.12
N GLU A 76 -13.31 6.56 -12.11
CA GLU A 76 -12.17 7.12 -11.39
C GLU A 76 -12.50 7.54 -9.94
N MET A 77 -13.54 6.98 -9.32
CA MET A 77 -13.98 7.36 -7.98
C MET A 77 -14.02 6.15 -7.05
N THR A 78 -13.50 6.33 -5.85
CA THR A 78 -13.61 5.36 -4.75
C THR A 78 -14.55 5.91 -3.68
N TYR A 79 -15.50 5.08 -3.29
CA TYR A 79 -16.47 5.34 -2.23
C TYR A 79 -16.10 4.50 -1.01
N LEU A 80 -15.99 5.13 0.16
CA LEU A 80 -15.61 4.50 1.42
C LEU A 80 -16.72 4.70 2.44
N CYS A 81 -17.07 3.62 3.13
CA CYS A 81 -18.21 3.55 4.02
C CYS A 81 -17.84 2.85 5.32
N LYS A 82 -18.52 3.21 6.41
CA LYS A 82 -18.56 2.44 7.65
C LYS A 82 -19.84 1.61 7.66
N GLY A 83 -19.76 0.37 8.12
CA GLY A 83 -20.89 -0.54 8.25
C GLY A 83 -20.89 -1.19 9.62
N TYR A 84 -22.07 -1.67 10.04
CA TYR A 84 -22.19 -2.57 11.18
C TYR A 84 -23.09 -3.76 10.83
N VAL A 85 -22.70 -4.94 11.29
CA VAL A 85 -23.41 -6.20 11.01
C VAL A 85 -24.74 -6.21 11.75
N LEU A 86 -25.82 -6.52 11.03
CA LEU A 86 -27.15 -6.76 11.57
C LEU A 86 -27.47 -8.26 11.65
N ASP A 87 -27.04 -9.00 10.63
CA ASP A 87 -27.18 -10.45 10.56
C ASP A 87 -25.99 -11.02 9.75
N LEU A 88 -25.10 -11.76 10.41
CA LEU A 88 -23.93 -12.34 9.75
C LEU A 88 -24.30 -13.45 8.76
N VAL A 89 -25.36 -14.22 9.04
CA VAL A 89 -25.77 -15.38 8.24
C VAL A 89 -26.36 -14.93 6.91
N ASP A 90 -27.23 -13.93 6.95
CA ASP A 90 -27.87 -13.37 5.75
C ASP A 90 -26.99 -12.30 5.06
N GLY A 91 -25.82 -12.00 5.61
CA GLY A 91 -24.93 -10.97 5.07
C GLY A 91 -25.48 -9.55 5.21
N LEU A 92 -26.43 -9.34 6.13
CA LEU A 92 -27.11 -8.07 6.32
C LEU A 92 -26.28 -7.13 7.18
N CYS A 93 -26.07 -5.91 6.70
CA CYS A 93 -25.52 -4.82 7.48
C CYS A 93 -26.26 -3.52 7.21
N ASN A 94 -25.98 -2.52 8.04
CA ASN A 94 -26.44 -1.17 7.83
C ASN A 94 -25.23 -0.23 7.70
N VAL A 95 -25.31 0.72 6.77
CA VAL A 95 -24.30 1.76 6.62
C VAL A 95 -24.42 2.73 7.78
N SER A 96 -23.34 2.89 8.53
CA SER A 96 -23.24 3.84 9.64
C SER A 96 -22.60 5.14 9.18
N GLY A 97 -23.15 6.27 9.64
CA GLY A 97 -22.57 7.59 9.42
C GLY A 97 -22.63 8.09 7.98
N LYS A 98 -21.58 8.80 7.58
CA LYS A 98 -21.42 9.41 6.25
C LYS A 98 -20.73 8.46 5.30
N VAL A 99 -20.91 8.72 4.01
CA VAL A 99 -20.15 8.06 2.95
C VAL A 99 -19.13 9.04 2.41
N TYR A 100 -17.90 8.59 2.23
CA TYR A 100 -16.80 9.41 1.78
C TYR A 100 -16.44 9.03 0.35
N ARG A 101 -16.19 10.03 -0.49
CA ARG A 101 -15.74 9.86 -1.87
C ARG A 101 -14.36 10.46 -2.04
N THR A 102 -13.51 9.77 -2.79
CA THR A 102 -12.22 10.31 -3.24
C THR A 102 -11.93 9.88 -4.67
N GLU A 103 -11.14 10.67 -5.38
CA GLU A 103 -10.67 10.30 -6.72
C GLU A 103 -9.67 9.14 -6.62
N LYS A 104 -9.82 8.16 -7.51
CA LYS A 104 -8.86 7.09 -7.67
C LYS A 104 -7.54 7.72 -8.13
N ARG A 105 -6.46 7.42 -7.41
CA ARG A 105 -5.14 7.85 -7.88
C ARG A 105 -4.83 7.05 -9.14
N SER A 106 -4.41 7.75 -10.20
CA SER A 106 -3.88 7.11 -11.43
C SER A 106 -2.69 6.18 -11.17
N LYS A 107 -2.11 6.23 -9.96
CA LYS A 107 -1.02 5.38 -9.47
C LYS A 107 -1.34 4.91 -8.05
N GLU A 108 -2.34 4.04 -7.91
CA GLU A 108 -2.58 3.35 -6.64
C GLU A 108 -1.32 2.67 -6.14
N ARG A 109 -1.11 2.73 -4.82
CA ARG A 109 0.01 2.11 -4.15
C ARG A 109 -0.49 0.97 -3.30
N LEU A 110 0.02 -0.22 -3.58
CA LEU A 110 -0.16 -1.39 -2.72
C LEU A 110 0.68 -1.17 -1.45
N LEU A 111 0.05 -1.34 -0.27
CA LEU A 111 0.79 -1.41 0.98
C LEU A 111 1.42 -2.79 1.11
N THR A 112 2.74 -2.83 1.14
CA THR A 112 3.49 -4.09 1.06
C THR A 112 4.02 -4.50 2.43
N TYR A 113 4.20 -3.55 3.35
CA TYR A 113 4.44 -3.84 4.77
C TYR A 113 3.12 -3.88 5.56
N PRO A 114 2.93 -4.81 6.53
CA PRO A 114 3.83 -5.91 6.92
C PRO A 114 3.60 -7.21 6.14
N THR A 115 2.61 -7.25 5.25
CA THR A 115 2.05 -8.49 4.67
C THR A 115 2.96 -9.13 3.63
N HIS A 116 3.58 -8.34 2.76
CA HIS A 116 4.51 -8.80 1.73
C HIS A 116 5.97 -8.59 2.13
N ARG A 117 6.80 -9.54 1.72
CA ARG A 117 8.25 -9.52 1.92
C ARG A 117 8.92 -9.02 0.63
N ILE A 118 8.72 -7.73 0.36
CA ILE A 118 9.33 -7.06 -0.78
C ILE A 118 10.59 -6.34 -0.31
N PHE A 119 11.69 -6.54 -1.02
CA PHE A 119 12.96 -5.89 -0.71
C PHE A 119 13.56 -5.25 -1.96
N ILE A 120 14.19 -4.09 -1.78
CA ILE A 120 15.05 -3.47 -2.81
C ILE A 120 16.49 -3.57 -2.33
N SER A 121 17.37 -4.07 -3.19
CA SER A 121 18.79 -4.24 -2.92
C SER A 121 19.61 -3.30 -3.81
N PHE A 122 20.49 -2.50 -3.22
CA PHE A 122 21.40 -1.59 -3.90
C PHE A 122 22.83 -2.14 -3.87
N PHE A 123 23.43 -2.37 -5.02
CA PHE A 123 24.80 -2.82 -5.17
C PHE A 123 25.71 -1.63 -5.50
N ILE A 124 26.27 -1.04 -4.44
CA ILE A 124 27.19 0.09 -4.56
C ILE A 124 28.56 -0.49 -4.94
N LYS A 125 29.14 -0.05 -6.06
CA LYS A 125 30.55 -0.36 -6.36
C LYS A 125 31.40 0.26 -5.26
N ASN A 126 32.18 -0.54 -4.55
CA ASN A 126 33.07 -0.08 -3.49
C ASN A 126 33.97 1.04 -4.05
N GLN A 127 33.71 2.29 -3.66
CA GLN A 127 34.80 3.24 -3.51
C GLN A 127 35.48 2.82 -2.22
N ALA A 128 36.69 2.29 -2.33
CA ALA A 128 37.55 2.06 -1.20
C ALA A 128 37.77 3.41 -0.50
N ASP A 129 37.05 3.65 0.59
CA ASP A 129 37.57 4.25 1.82
C ASP A 129 36.48 4.35 2.91
N GLY A 130 36.69 3.59 3.99
CA GLY A 130 36.36 4.00 5.36
C GLY A 130 34.90 3.97 5.83
N GLY A 131 34.43 2.80 6.28
CA GLY A 131 33.28 2.74 7.19
C GLY A 131 32.86 1.31 7.54
N ASN A 132 32.77 0.98 8.82
CA ASN A 132 32.29 -0.33 9.29
C ASN A 132 30.86 -0.58 8.81
N VAL A 133 30.71 -1.40 7.77
CA VAL A 133 29.42 -1.90 7.29
C VAL A 133 28.98 -3.03 8.21
N LEU A 134 28.04 -2.76 9.11
CA LEU A 134 27.33 -3.81 9.85
C LEU A 134 26.35 -4.49 8.90
N SER A 135 26.67 -5.71 8.46
CA SER A 135 25.81 -6.55 7.63
C SER A 135 24.91 -7.44 8.50
N PHE A 136 23.62 -7.47 8.20
CA PHE A 136 22.70 -8.48 8.72
C PHE A 136 22.48 -9.54 7.62
N GLN A 137 22.73 -10.81 7.94
CA GLN A 137 22.54 -11.93 7.02
C GLN A 137 21.06 -12.16 6.68
N GLY A 138 20.72 -12.12 5.39
CA GLY A 138 19.39 -12.40 4.88
C GLY A 138 19.41 -13.23 3.58
N HIS A 139 19.24 -14.55 3.75
CA HIS A 139 18.74 -15.56 2.79
C HIS A 139 19.60 -15.89 1.55
N LYS A 140 20.12 -17.13 1.55
CA LYS A 140 20.78 -17.79 0.41
C LYS A 140 19.74 -18.42 -0.52
N ASN A 141 20.06 -18.40 -1.82
CA ASN A 141 19.40 -19.00 -3.02
C ASN A 141 18.41 -18.03 -3.68
N SER A 142 18.53 -17.66 -4.97
CA SER A 142 18.90 -18.46 -6.15
C SER A 142 19.74 -17.67 -7.19
N GLU A 143 20.45 -18.41 -8.05
CA GLU A 143 21.36 -17.98 -9.14
C GLU A 143 21.09 -16.63 -9.82
N LEU A 144 21.85 -15.61 -9.43
CA LEU A 144 21.95 -14.29 -10.09
C LEU A 144 22.69 -14.39 -11.43
N LYS A 145 22.00 -14.80 -12.51
CA LYS A 145 22.58 -14.83 -13.87
C LYS A 145 22.95 -13.43 -14.41
N PHE A 146 22.44 -12.35 -13.81
CA PHE A 146 22.67 -10.96 -14.22
C PHE A 146 23.93 -10.31 -13.60
N LEU A 147 24.56 -10.94 -12.59
CA LEU A 147 25.76 -10.40 -11.95
C LEU A 147 27.06 -10.62 -12.74
N LYS A 148 27.02 -11.31 -13.88
CA LYS A 148 28.23 -11.64 -14.65
C LYS A 148 29.01 -10.41 -15.15
N ASP A 149 28.35 -9.27 -15.28
CA ASP A 149 28.98 -8.01 -15.72
C ASP A 149 29.41 -7.10 -14.56
N PHE A 150 29.13 -7.49 -13.31
CA PHE A 150 29.55 -6.75 -12.11
C PHE A 150 30.82 -7.37 -11.54
N ASP A 151 31.92 -7.18 -12.28
CA ASP A 151 33.24 -7.69 -11.94
C ASP A 151 33.85 -6.90 -10.77
N SER A 152 33.52 -7.33 -9.54
CA SER A 152 34.24 -7.01 -8.30
C SER A 152 33.79 -7.98 -7.21
N GLU A 153 34.71 -8.44 -6.37
CA GLU A 153 34.50 -9.27 -5.18
C GLU A 153 33.15 -8.98 -4.48
N ASN A 154 32.23 -9.96 -4.48
CA ASN A 154 30.91 -9.97 -3.84
C ASN A 154 30.52 -8.68 -3.07
N PRO A 155 30.05 -7.62 -3.75
CA PRO A 155 29.57 -6.42 -3.06
C PRO A 155 28.40 -6.80 -2.16
N THR A 156 28.49 -6.43 -0.89
CA THR A 156 27.38 -6.66 0.06
C THR A 156 26.27 -5.66 -0.26
N PRO A 157 25.07 -6.10 -0.66
CA PRO A 157 24.00 -5.18 -1.03
C PRO A 157 23.47 -4.45 0.20
N MET A 158 23.16 -3.18 0.03
CA MET A 158 22.33 -2.45 0.98
C MET A 158 20.87 -2.79 0.69
N GLN A 159 20.23 -3.51 1.60
CA GLN A 159 18.88 -4.02 1.40
C GLN A 159 17.86 -3.28 2.26
N PHE A 160 16.75 -2.89 1.65
CA PHE A 160 15.66 -2.20 2.34
C PHE A 160 14.34 -2.92 2.12
N ARG A 161 13.51 -2.91 3.15
CA ARG A 161 12.13 -3.37 3.03
C ARG A 161 11.29 -2.30 2.36
N VAL A 162 10.55 -2.69 1.32
CA VAL A 162 9.59 -1.81 0.66
C VAL A 162 8.34 -1.70 1.53
N VAL A 163 7.84 -0.48 1.67
CA VAL A 163 6.69 -0.12 2.51
C VAL A 163 5.43 -0.04 1.67
N ASP A 164 5.52 0.66 0.53
CA ASP A 164 4.49 0.75 -0.48
C ASP A 164 5.10 0.66 -1.88
N LEU A 165 4.33 0.15 -2.84
CA LEU A 165 4.74 -0.06 -4.23
C LEU A 165 3.62 0.38 -5.18
N SER A 166 3.99 1.11 -6.22
CA SER A 166 3.13 1.54 -7.33
C SER A 166 3.76 1.14 -8.66
N MET A 167 3.04 1.38 -9.77
CA MET A 167 3.53 1.08 -11.12
C MET A 167 4.86 1.77 -11.48
N GLU A 168 5.19 2.88 -10.84
CA GLU A 168 6.34 3.73 -11.17
C GLU A 168 7.10 4.22 -9.93
N GLY A 169 6.80 3.70 -8.75
CA GLY A 169 7.44 4.18 -7.54
C GLY A 169 7.26 3.27 -6.35
N MET A 170 8.08 3.50 -5.35
CA MET A 170 8.03 2.78 -4.09
C MET A 170 8.48 3.67 -2.95
N SER A 171 8.30 3.19 -1.73
CA SER A 171 8.96 3.78 -0.57
C SER A 171 9.61 2.76 0.33
N ILE A 172 10.64 3.20 1.04
CA ILE A 172 11.42 2.41 2.00
C ILE A 172 11.57 3.19 3.31
N PHE A 173 11.86 2.47 4.39
CA PHE A 173 12.37 3.10 5.61
C PHE A 173 13.89 3.00 5.65
N ALA A 174 14.53 4.11 5.97
CA ALA A 174 15.97 4.20 6.19
C ALA A 174 16.24 4.75 7.59
N ASN A 175 17.19 4.16 8.32
CA ASN A 175 17.62 4.69 9.61
C ASN A 175 18.57 5.90 9.43
N LYS A 176 19.00 6.52 10.53
CA LYS A 176 19.91 7.68 10.52
C LYS A 176 21.27 7.45 9.82
N PHE A 177 21.72 6.20 9.68
CA PHE A 177 22.97 5.85 9.01
C PHE A 177 22.77 5.58 7.51
N GLU A 178 21.59 5.10 7.11
CA GLU A 178 21.24 4.79 5.72
C GLU A 178 20.66 6.00 4.98
N ALA A 179 19.89 6.83 5.66
CA ALA A 179 19.20 7.98 5.05
C ALA A 179 20.14 8.93 4.27
N PRO A 180 21.37 9.26 4.75
CA PRO A 180 22.29 10.13 4.02
C PRO A 180 22.57 9.68 2.58
N PHE A 181 22.63 8.36 2.33
CA PHE A 181 22.83 7.82 0.98
C PHE A 181 21.76 8.31 -0.01
N PHE A 182 20.51 8.42 0.43
CA PHE A 182 19.41 8.88 -0.42
C PHE A 182 19.25 10.40 -0.42
N GLU A 183 19.51 11.05 0.72
CA GLU A 183 19.31 12.49 0.87
C GLU A 183 20.23 13.32 -0.02
N GLU A 184 21.48 12.89 -0.15
CA GLU A 184 22.44 13.49 -1.09
C GLU A 184 22.01 13.32 -2.56
N ARG A 185 21.07 12.41 -2.83
CA ARG A 185 20.61 12.03 -4.18
C ARG A 185 19.17 12.48 -4.46
N ILE A 186 18.56 13.30 -3.60
CA ILE A 186 17.24 13.86 -3.87
C ILE A 186 17.24 14.60 -5.21
N GLY A 187 16.30 14.24 -6.09
CA GLY A 187 16.20 14.81 -7.44
C GLY A 187 17.16 14.19 -8.46
N ASN A 188 18.07 13.33 -8.04
CA ASN A 188 19.07 12.67 -8.90
C ASN A 188 18.76 11.18 -9.07
N TYR A 189 19.35 10.60 -10.12
CA TYR A 189 19.30 9.16 -10.36
C TYR A 189 20.22 8.41 -9.38
N VAL A 190 19.80 7.21 -9.06
CA VAL A 190 20.54 6.26 -8.24
C VAL A 190 21.29 5.35 -9.21
N ASP A 191 22.49 5.78 -9.60
CA ASP A 191 23.33 5.10 -10.60
C ASP A 191 24.07 3.88 -10.01
N VAL A 192 23.30 2.96 -9.44
CA VAL A 192 23.78 1.66 -8.93
C VAL A 192 22.86 0.54 -9.41
N LEU A 193 23.36 -0.69 -9.45
CA LEU A 193 22.48 -1.82 -9.74
C LEU A 193 21.46 -1.96 -8.59
N ASN A 194 20.18 -1.92 -8.94
CA ASN A 194 19.09 -2.03 -7.99
C ASN A 194 18.14 -3.18 -8.36
N LEU A 195 17.98 -4.13 -7.44
CA LEU A 195 17.16 -5.32 -7.64
C LEU A 195 15.99 -5.33 -6.67
N LEU A 196 14.78 -5.34 -7.21
CA LEU A 196 13.55 -5.55 -6.46
C LEU A 196 13.30 -7.05 -6.34
N SER A 197 13.47 -7.59 -5.14
CA SER A 197 13.16 -8.97 -4.81
C SER A 197 11.70 -9.06 -4.38
N PHE A 198 10.92 -9.83 -5.15
CA PHE A 198 9.48 -9.94 -5.02
C PHE A 198 8.98 -11.35 -5.41
N GLU A 199 8.32 -12.07 -4.49
CA GLU A 199 7.73 -13.41 -4.73
C GLU A 199 8.67 -14.39 -5.47
N ASN A 200 9.90 -14.54 -4.98
CA ASN A 200 10.97 -15.38 -5.57
C ASN A 200 11.45 -14.93 -6.95
N ARG A 201 11.12 -13.71 -7.37
CA ARG A 201 11.66 -13.06 -8.57
C ARG A 201 12.53 -11.88 -8.18
N GLU A 202 13.48 -11.58 -9.05
CA GLU A 202 14.31 -10.38 -8.96
C GLU A 202 14.10 -9.55 -10.22
N ILE A 203 13.77 -8.27 -10.03
CA ILE A 203 13.49 -7.34 -11.11
C ILE A 203 14.49 -6.20 -11.01
N GLN A 204 15.31 -6.03 -12.04
CA GLN A 204 16.14 -4.83 -12.16
C GLN A 204 15.24 -3.65 -12.53
N LEU A 205 15.31 -2.56 -11.75
CA LEU A 205 14.56 -1.34 -12.08
C LEU A 205 15.46 -0.34 -12.80
N GLU A 206 14.91 0.33 -13.79
CA GLU A 206 15.62 1.35 -14.56
C GLU A 206 15.21 2.76 -14.10
N GLY A 207 16.12 3.72 -14.27
CA GLY A 207 15.85 5.14 -14.03
C GLY A 207 15.41 5.45 -12.60
N LEU A 208 15.97 4.76 -11.61
CA LEU A 208 15.60 4.94 -10.21
C LEU A 208 16.03 6.33 -9.73
N LYS A 209 15.10 7.12 -9.20
CA LYS A 209 15.29 8.51 -8.77
C LYS A 209 14.75 8.72 -7.37
N VAL A 210 15.50 9.41 -6.51
CA VAL A 210 15.00 9.79 -5.17
C VAL A 210 14.10 11.02 -5.29
N ILE A 211 12.87 10.91 -4.81
CA ILE A 211 11.84 11.96 -4.93
C ILE A 211 11.65 12.72 -3.63
N TYR A 212 11.67 12.01 -2.49
CA TYR A 212 11.51 12.64 -1.19
C TYR A 212 12.24 11.86 -0.09
N SER A 213 12.56 12.56 0.99
CA SER A 213 12.98 12.01 2.29
C SER A 213 12.20 12.76 3.36
N VAL A 214 11.40 12.06 4.16
CA VAL A 214 10.61 12.67 5.23
C VAL A 214 10.81 11.92 6.54
N ASP A 215 10.78 12.65 7.66
CA ASP A 215 10.92 12.03 8.97
C ASP A 215 9.71 11.11 9.25
N TYR A 216 10.01 9.89 9.68
CA TYR A 216 9.02 8.91 10.08
C TYR A 216 9.13 8.66 11.58
N MET A 217 8.10 9.09 12.31
CA MET A 217 8.00 8.87 13.75
C MET A 217 7.30 7.55 13.99
N ASN A 218 8.05 6.52 14.39
CA ASN A 218 7.46 5.26 14.83
C ASN A 218 6.99 5.42 16.30
N PRO A 219 5.68 5.36 16.60
CA PRO A 219 5.18 5.53 17.97
C PRO A 219 5.73 4.48 18.95
N ARG A 220 6.11 3.30 18.43
CA ARG A 220 6.61 2.16 19.21
C ARG A 220 8.12 2.22 19.47
N ALA A 221 8.86 3.08 18.75
CA ALA A 221 10.31 3.21 18.86
C ALA A 221 10.69 4.70 18.94
N LYS A 222 10.34 5.33 20.07
CA LYS A 222 10.51 6.78 20.31
C LYS A 222 11.94 7.30 20.09
N ASP A 223 12.95 6.45 20.20
CA ASP A 223 14.36 6.84 20.04
C ASP A 223 14.98 6.42 18.69
N ALA A 224 14.24 5.71 17.84
CA ALA A 224 14.71 5.28 16.53
C ALA A 224 14.26 6.28 15.45
N SER A 225 15.05 7.33 15.25
CA SER A 225 14.85 8.24 14.12
C SER A 225 14.98 7.49 12.79
N MET A 226 13.86 7.36 12.08
CA MET A 226 13.78 6.78 10.75
C MET A 226 13.27 7.81 9.76
N LYS A 227 13.60 7.61 8.49
CA LYS A 227 13.06 8.40 7.38
C LYS A 227 12.33 7.50 6.41
N LYS A 228 11.20 7.99 5.87
CA LYS A 228 10.52 7.39 4.72
C LYS A 228 11.11 8.02 3.46
N ILE A 229 11.73 7.20 2.64
CA ILE A 229 12.35 7.62 1.36
C ILE A 229 11.45 7.19 0.22
N GLY A 230 11.11 8.13 -0.66
CA GLY A 230 10.34 7.87 -1.88
C GLY A 230 11.25 7.73 -3.08
N LEU A 231 11.06 6.65 -3.84
CA LEU A 231 11.80 6.33 -5.06
C LEU A 231 10.83 6.26 -6.25
N GLN A 232 11.24 6.80 -7.39
CA GLN A 232 10.55 6.68 -8.67
C GLN A 232 11.40 5.85 -9.62
N PHE A 233 10.79 4.99 -10.43
CA PHE A 233 11.47 4.20 -11.45
C PHE A 233 10.66 4.19 -12.75
N VAL A 234 11.30 3.79 -13.84
CA VAL A 234 10.63 3.60 -15.14
C VAL A 234 9.61 2.47 -15.02
N LYS A 235 8.39 2.71 -15.49
CA LYS A 235 7.29 1.75 -15.43
C LYS A 235 7.74 0.37 -15.92
N ASN A 236 7.47 -0.65 -15.11
CA ASN A 236 7.76 -2.04 -15.43
C ASN A 236 6.43 -2.81 -15.61
N GLU A 237 6.27 -3.52 -16.72
CA GLU A 237 5.04 -4.23 -17.05
C GLU A 237 4.72 -5.33 -16.03
N PHE A 238 5.71 -6.11 -15.59
CA PHE A 238 5.49 -7.15 -14.60
C PHE A 238 5.00 -6.57 -13.27
N ILE A 239 5.62 -5.49 -12.78
CA ILE A 239 5.15 -4.80 -11.56
C ILE A 239 3.73 -4.27 -11.77
N THR A 240 3.44 -3.73 -12.95
CA THR A 240 2.12 -3.18 -13.28
C THR A 240 1.05 -4.25 -13.22
N ASP A 241 1.23 -5.36 -13.95
CA ASP A 241 0.27 -6.45 -14.03
C ASP A 241 0.06 -7.09 -12.66
N PHE A 242 1.15 -7.28 -11.91
CA PHE A 242 1.09 -7.81 -10.56
C PHE A 242 0.29 -6.90 -9.62
N LEU A 243 0.59 -5.60 -9.60
CA LEU A 243 -0.13 -4.66 -8.74
C LEU A 243 -1.60 -4.59 -9.13
N GLN A 244 -1.90 -4.62 -10.42
CA GLN A 244 -3.27 -4.59 -10.92
C GLN A 244 -4.04 -5.84 -10.45
N ASP A 245 -3.46 -7.04 -10.59
CA ASP A 245 -4.05 -8.29 -10.10
C ASP A 245 -4.33 -8.23 -8.59
N LYS A 246 -3.38 -7.74 -7.80
CA LYS A 246 -3.57 -7.63 -6.34
C LYS A 246 -4.61 -6.58 -5.97
N ILE A 247 -4.57 -5.41 -6.58
CA ILE A 247 -5.57 -4.35 -6.34
C ILE A 247 -6.97 -4.86 -6.72
N ASP A 248 -7.10 -5.51 -7.87
CA ASP A 248 -8.37 -6.05 -8.37
C ASP A 248 -8.84 -7.30 -7.64
N SER A 249 -7.96 -7.98 -6.92
CA SER A 249 -8.37 -9.07 -6.02
C SER A 249 -9.27 -8.53 -4.90
N GLY A 250 -9.03 -7.30 -4.43
CA GLY A 250 -9.70 -6.73 -3.26
C GLY A 250 -9.23 -7.33 -1.93
N GLU A 251 -8.19 -8.17 -1.94
CA GLU A 251 -7.63 -8.83 -0.76
C GLU A 251 -6.51 -8.01 -0.09
N TYR A 252 -6.30 -6.77 -0.53
CA TYR A 252 -5.21 -5.93 -0.05
C TYR A 252 -5.66 -4.49 0.17
N LEU A 253 -5.13 -3.88 1.23
CA LEU A 253 -5.27 -2.45 1.46
C LEU A 253 -4.35 -1.69 0.49
N VAL A 254 -4.89 -0.61 -0.08
CA VAL A 254 -4.10 0.39 -0.78
C VAL A 254 -3.99 1.63 0.11
N GLU A 255 -3.07 2.54 -0.25
CA GLU A 255 -2.80 3.75 0.53
C GLU A 255 -4.06 4.58 0.84
N THR A 256 -5.05 4.54 -0.06
CA THR A 256 -6.32 5.27 0.12
C THR A 256 -7.11 4.78 1.33
N GLU A 257 -7.18 3.47 1.59
CA GLU A 257 -7.91 2.97 2.78
C GLU A 257 -7.18 3.30 4.08
N GLU A 258 -5.84 3.21 4.12
CA GLU A 258 -5.06 3.62 5.31
C GLU A 258 -5.23 5.11 5.60
N GLN A 259 -5.23 5.95 4.55
CA GLN A 259 -5.47 7.38 4.70
C GLN A 259 -6.89 7.69 5.15
N PHE A 260 -7.85 6.87 4.76
CA PHE A 260 -9.22 6.99 5.24
C PHE A 260 -9.33 6.60 6.71
N GLU A 261 -8.67 5.53 7.15
CA GLU A 261 -8.60 5.20 8.58
C GLU A 261 -7.98 6.33 9.40
N LEU A 262 -6.86 6.90 8.94
CA LEU A 262 -6.23 8.05 9.61
C LEU A 262 -7.19 9.25 9.68
N PHE A 263 -7.93 9.51 8.59
CA PHE A 263 -8.93 10.56 8.55
C PHE A 263 -10.07 10.33 9.55
N LEU A 264 -10.61 9.11 9.67
CA LEU A 264 -11.63 8.80 10.67
C LEU A 264 -11.11 8.99 12.12
N ASN A 265 -9.88 8.55 12.39
CA ASN A 265 -9.25 8.76 13.70
C ASN A 265 -9.10 10.24 14.05
N ASP A 266 -8.79 11.10 13.06
CA ASP A 266 -8.70 12.55 13.25
C ASP A 266 -10.07 13.20 13.54
N LEU A 267 -11.17 12.60 13.03
CA LEU A 267 -12.55 13.02 13.34
C LEU A 267 -13.07 12.51 14.68
N GLY A 268 -12.42 11.48 15.25
CA GLY A 268 -12.89 10.79 16.45
C GLY A 268 -14.03 9.80 16.18
N GLU A 269 -14.07 9.23 14.96
CA GLU A 269 -15.07 8.25 14.49
C GLU A 269 -14.53 6.81 14.36
#